data_AF-A0A925B9P6-F1
#
_entry.id   AF-A0A925B9P6-F1
#
_cell.length_a   1.000
_cell.length_b   1.000
_cell.length_c   1.000
_cell.angle_alpha   90.00
_cell.angle_beta   90.00
_cell.angle_gamma   90.00
#
_symmetry.space_group_name_H-M   'P 1'
#
loop_
_entity.id
_entity.type
_entity.pdbx_description
1 polymer ?
#
loop_
_entity_poly.entity_id
_entity_poly.type
_entity_poly.pdbx_seq_one_letter_code
_entity_poly.pdbx_strand_id
1 'polypeptide(L)'
;MILAASPLIAQEAKTAAKKVADGVAHRPTGIPDRIILTFKGDPARAIGVTWRTDNTVLPGEATVQIAEATAYPNFEEKARVVAATSTPVATDLGPAHFHGAEVTGLTPNTLYAYRVGDGANWSEWIHFRTASDKPEPFTFIYFGDAQNDIKSLWSRAIRSAYSDAPKARFMIHAGDLINNANTDAQWGEWHTAGGWVNAMMPSLPSPGNHEYNGMPKSLSGHWRPQFTLPENGPAGLEETCYYVDYQGVRIISLNTEEQTDAQVPWLDKVLADNPNRWTVLTFHRPIFSSAKGRDNKVLREAWMPIFDKHKVDLVLQGHDHTYARSKNIRAG
;
A
#
# COMPACT_ATOMS: atom_id res chain seq x y z
N MET A 1 33.74 65.40 -26.41
CA MET A 1 33.53 63.98 -26.77
C MET A 1 33.73 63.16 -25.51
N ILE A 2 32.67 62.79 -24.81
CA ILE A 2 32.74 61.91 -23.63
C ILE A 2 31.99 60.65 -24.02
N LEU A 3 32.72 59.56 -24.29
CA LEU A 3 32.15 58.23 -24.50
C LEU A 3 31.74 57.67 -23.14
N ALA A 4 30.45 57.49 -22.92
CA ALA A 4 29.92 56.68 -21.85
C ALA A 4 30.01 55.20 -22.26
N ALA A 5 30.87 54.43 -21.60
CA ALA A 5 30.90 52.98 -21.73
C ALA A 5 29.86 52.39 -20.76
N SER A 6 28.78 51.84 -21.29
CA SER A 6 27.85 51.00 -20.52
C SER A 6 28.51 49.66 -20.21
N PRO A 7 28.46 49.14 -18.97
CA PRO A 7 28.92 47.79 -18.71
C PRO A 7 27.88 46.80 -19.26
N LEU A 8 28.30 45.97 -20.21
CA LEU A 8 27.59 44.75 -20.54
C LEU A 8 27.66 43.84 -19.32
N ILE A 9 26.56 43.72 -18.57
CA ILE A 9 26.38 42.59 -17.65
C ILE A 9 26.07 41.40 -18.54
N ALA A 10 27.09 40.56 -18.78
CA ALA A 10 26.90 39.24 -19.36
C ALA A 10 26.06 38.42 -18.37
N GLN A 11 24.79 38.21 -18.71
CA GLN A 11 23.93 37.27 -18.00
C GLN A 11 24.46 35.86 -18.31
N GLU A 12 25.26 35.29 -17.41
CA GLU A 12 25.65 33.88 -17.51
C GLU A 12 24.37 33.03 -17.61
N ALA A 13 24.16 32.42 -18.78
CA ALA A 13 23.10 31.45 -18.97
C ALA A 13 23.40 30.27 -18.04
N LYS A 14 22.74 30.22 -16.87
CA LYS A 14 22.76 29.02 -16.01
C LYS A 14 22.28 27.85 -16.84
N THR A 15 23.16 26.92 -17.14
CA THR A 15 22.79 25.65 -17.77
C THR A 15 21.80 24.94 -16.84
N ALA A 16 20.58 24.72 -17.33
CA ALA A 16 19.57 24.02 -16.55
C ALA A 16 20.07 22.61 -16.21
N ALA A 17 19.95 22.22 -14.94
CA ALA A 17 20.32 20.89 -14.50
C ALA A 17 19.48 19.84 -15.26
N LYS A 18 20.13 18.77 -15.74
CA LYS A 18 19.44 17.65 -16.42
C LYS A 18 18.82 16.73 -15.37
N LYS A 19 17.55 16.37 -15.54
CA LYS A 19 16.90 15.33 -14.73
C LYS A 19 17.63 14.00 -14.92
N VAL A 20 17.92 13.30 -13.83
CA VAL A 20 18.40 11.91 -13.88
C VAL A 20 17.30 11.04 -14.49
N ALA A 21 17.64 10.17 -15.44
CA ALA A 21 16.68 9.26 -16.06
C ALA A 21 16.10 8.29 -15.03
N ASP A 22 14.81 7.96 -15.15
CA ASP A 22 14.11 7.15 -14.15
C ASP A 22 14.72 5.73 -14.03
N GLY A 23 15.16 5.14 -15.15
CA GLY A 23 15.91 3.88 -15.20
C GLY A 23 17.25 3.89 -14.46
N VAL A 24 17.81 5.08 -14.17
CA VAL A 24 18.99 5.23 -13.30
C VAL A 24 18.55 5.51 -11.86
N ALA A 25 17.53 6.36 -11.67
CA ALA A 25 17.06 6.78 -10.36
C ALA A 25 16.37 5.66 -9.55
N HIS A 26 15.75 4.69 -10.23
CA HIS A 26 14.93 3.63 -9.63
C HIS A 26 15.38 2.22 -10.04
N ARG A 27 16.60 2.10 -10.55
CA ARG A 27 17.17 0.83 -11.03
C ARG A 27 17.16 -0.23 -9.92
N PRO A 28 16.64 -1.45 -10.18
CA PRO A 28 16.76 -2.54 -9.23
C PRO A 28 18.23 -2.98 -9.09
N THR A 29 18.57 -3.58 -7.95
CA THR A 29 19.89 -4.16 -7.66
C THR A 29 19.74 -5.49 -6.94
N GLY A 30 20.81 -6.27 -6.78
CA GLY A 30 20.80 -7.48 -5.93
C GLY A 30 20.54 -7.19 -4.44
N ILE A 31 20.58 -5.93 -4.00
CA ILE A 31 20.19 -5.54 -2.64
C ILE A 31 18.66 -5.31 -2.62
N PRO A 32 17.92 -5.89 -1.65
CA PRO A 32 16.49 -5.66 -1.50
C PRO A 32 16.10 -4.18 -1.44
N ASP A 33 15.13 -3.79 -2.27
CA ASP A 33 14.47 -2.49 -2.21
C ASP A 33 12.94 -2.63 -2.18
N ARG A 34 12.23 -1.50 -2.07
CA ARG A 34 10.75 -1.44 -2.08
C ARG A 34 10.07 -2.35 -1.05
N ILE A 35 10.70 -2.51 0.11
CA ILE A 35 10.17 -3.32 1.20
C ILE A 35 8.84 -2.72 1.67
N ILE A 36 7.81 -3.56 1.74
CA ILE A 36 6.49 -3.19 2.23
C ILE A 36 5.90 -4.32 3.06
N LEU A 37 5.31 -3.96 4.19
CA LEU A 37 4.47 -4.87 4.96
C LEU A 37 3.02 -4.74 4.54
N THR A 38 2.31 -5.85 4.54
CA THR A 38 0.87 -5.95 4.28
C THR A 38 0.28 -7.00 5.22
N PHE A 39 -1.04 -7.01 5.39
CA PHE A 39 -1.68 -8.10 6.14
C PHE A 39 -1.91 -9.30 5.21
N LYS A 40 -1.36 -10.46 5.59
CA LYS A 40 -1.67 -11.78 5.04
C LYS A 40 -1.84 -12.73 6.21
N GLY A 41 -2.99 -13.40 6.29
CA GLY A 41 -3.38 -14.18 7.46
C GLY A 41 -3.93 -13.32 8.61
N ASP A 42 -3.98 -13.89 9.81
CA ASP A 42 -4.41 -13.21 11.05
C ASP A 42 -3.35 -12.17 11.50
N PRO A 43 -3.63 -10.85 11.54
CA PRO A 43 -2.67 -9.83 11.95
C PRO A 43 -2.06 -10.00 13.35
N ALA A 44 -2.66 -10.81 14.23
CA ALA A 44 -2.09 -11.14 15.52
C ALA A 44 -1.02 -12.24 15.45
N ARG A 45 -0.98 -13.02 14.35
CA ARG A 45 -0.19 -14.25 14.22
C ARG A 45 0.56 -14.38 12.89
N ALA A 46 0.32 -13.47 11.95
CA ALA A 46 0.91 -13.48 10.63
C ALA A 46 1.12 -12.07 10.07
N ILE A 47 2.07 -11.94 9.16
CA ILE A 47 2.30 -10.72 8.38
C ILE A 47 2.73 -11.09 6.95
N GLY A 48 2.33 -10.30 5.97
CA GLY A 48 2.86 -10.34 4.61
C GLY A 48 4.00 -9.34 4.45
N VAL A 49 5.03 -9.72 3.71
CA VAL A 49 6.11 -8.81 3.30
C VAL A 49 6.40 -9.00 1.82
N THR A 50 6.59 -7.87 1.12
CA THR A 50 7.00 -7.84 -0.28
C THR A 50 8.22 -6.95 -0.45
N TRP A 51 9.14 -7.32 -1.34
CA TRP A 51 10.29 -6.52 -1.73
C TRP A 51 10.71 -6.85 -3.16
N ARG A 52 11.64 -6.06 -3.71
CA ARG A 52 12.16 -6.25 -5.07
C ARG A 52 13.68 -6.35 -5.06
N THR A 53 14.21 -7.11 -6.00
CA THR A 53 15.62 -7.10 -6.40
C THR A 53 15.73 -6.99 -7.93
N ASP A 54 16.95 -6.89 -8.44
CA ASP A 54 17.19 -7.21 -9.85
C ASP A 54 17.01 -8.71 -10.12
N ASN A 55 17.21 -9.11 -11.37
CA ASN A 55 17.04 -10.49 -11.80
C ASN A 55 18.23 -11.43 -11.48
N THR A 56 19.22 -10.97 -10.68
CA THR A 56 20.36 -11.80 -10.27
C THR A 56 20.04 -12.70 -9.08
N VAL A 57 19.07 -12.31 -8.23
CA VAL A 57 18.56 -13.13 -7.11
C VAL A 57 17.53 -14.11 -7.64
N LEU A 58 17.87 -15.39 -7.74
CA LEU A 58 17.04 -16.39 -8.41
C LEU A 58 15.84 -16.83 -7.55
N PRO A 59 14.76 -17.36 -8.17
CA PRO A 59 13.67 -17.98 -7.42
C PRO A 59 14.17 -19.06 -6.45
N GLY A 60 13.78 -18.95 -5.18
CA GLY A 60 14.22 -19.84 -4.10
C GLY A 60 15.40 -19.32 -3.25
N GLU A 61 16.08 -18.25 -3.67
CA GLU A 61 17.16 -17.62 -2.89
C GLU A 61 16.63 -16.58 -1.90
N ALA A 62 15.52 -15.92 -2.24
CA ALA A 62 14.92 -14.87 -1.45
C ALA A 62 14.31 -15.40 -0.13
N THR A 63 14.65 -14.77 0.98
CA THR A 63 14.23 -15.17 2.33
C THR A 63 13.97 -13.97 3.24
N VAL A 64 13.18 -14.22 4.28
CA VAL A 64 12.99 -13.33 5.43
C VAL A 64 13.70 -13.94 6.64
N GLN A 65 14.43 -13.13 7.38
CA GLN A 65 14.83 -13.44 8.74
C GLN A 65 14.00 -12.65 9.73
N ILE A 66 13.52 -13.31 10.78
CA ILE A 66 12.67 -12.69 11.79
C ILE A 66 12.93 -13.26 13.19
N ALA A 67 12.98 -12.39 14.18
CA ALA A 67 13.07 -12.72 15.60
C ALA A 67 12.22 -11.78 16.44
N GLU A 68 11.83 -12.19 17.65
CA GLU A 68 11.26 -11.26 18.62
C GLU A 68 12.30 -10.18 18.96
N ALA A 69 11.90 -8.91 18.87
CA ALA A 69 12.74 -7.79 19.24
C ALA A 69 12.80 -7.68 20.77
N THR A 70 13.99 -7.79 21.32
CA THR A 70 14.23 -7.69 22.77
C THR A 70 15.25 -6.60 23.06
N ALA A 71 15.43 -6.26 24.34
CA ALA A 71 16.51 -5.36 24.75
C ALA A 71 17.93 -5.97 24.62
N TYR A 72 18.03 -7.28 24.32
CA TYR A 72 19.30 -7.96 24.14
C TYR A 72 19.89 -7.65 22.75
N PRO A 73 21.16 -7.24 22.65
CA PRO A 73 21.76 -6.79 21.39
C PRO A 73 21.88 -7.88 20.33
N ASN A 74 22.06 -9.16 20.73
CA ASN A 74 22.19 -10.27 19.78
C ASN A 74 20.86 -11.02 19.60
N PHE A 75 19.75 -10.30 19.43
CA PHE A 75 18.43 -10.93 19.25
C PHE A 75 18.38 -11.79 17.97
N GLU A 76 19.22 -11.49 16.98
CA GLU A 76 19.33 -12.17 15.69
C GLU A 76 19.78 -13.63 15.81
N GLU A 77 20.44 -14.01 16.91
CA GLU A 77 20.80 -15.41 17.19
C GLU A 77 19.55 -16.31 17.28
N LYS A 78 18.38 -15.73 17.57
CA LYS A 78 17.08 -16.42 17.62
C LYS A 78 16.26 -16.26 16.34
N ALA A 79 16.83 -15.64 15.30
CA ALA A 79 16.11 -15.44 14.05
C ALA A 79 15.83 -16.77 13.36
N ARG A 80 14.58 -16.94 12.92
CA ARG A 80 14.19 -18.01 12.01
C ARG A 80 14.14 -17.48 10.58
N VAL A 81 14.32 -18.39 9.64
CA VAL A 81 14.26 -18.10 8.20
C VAL A 81 12.90 -18.53 7.65
N VAL A 82 12.31 -17.69 6.81
CA VAL A 82 11.10 -17.98 6.03
C VAL A 82 11.44 -17.80 4.56
N ALA A 83 11.15 -18.82 3.74
CA ALA A 83 11.36 -18.74 2.30
C ALA A 83 10.32 -17.81 1.66
N ALA A 84 10.73 -17.08 0.62
CA ALA A 84 9.84 -16.25 -0.19
C ALA A 84 9.59 -16.87 -1.56
N THR A 85 8.47 -16.48 -2.16
CA THR A 85 8.15 -16.77 -3.57
C THR A 85 8.60 -15.59 -4.42
N SER A 86 9.34 -15.87 -5.50
CA SER A 86 9.82 -14.85 -6.43
C SER A 86 9.01 -14.86 -7.73
N THR A 87 8.56 -13.68 -8.15
CA THR A 87 7.87 -13.44 -9.42
C THR A 87 8.75 -12.56 -10.33
N PRO A 88 9.23 -13.08 -11.47
CA PRO A 88 9.90 -12.26 -12.47
C PRO A 88 8.94 -11.31 -13.16
N VAL A 89 9.34 -10.04 -13.29
CA VAL A 89 8.54 -8.99 -13.92
C VAL A 89 9.41 -8.19 -14.89
N ALA A 90 8.92 -8.01 -16.11
CA ALA A 90 9.50 -7.08 -17.06
C ALA A 90 8.93 -5.67 -16.81
N THR A 91 9.80 -4.70 -16.51
CA THR A 91 9.38 -3.32 -16.20
C THR A 91 9.98 -2.33 -17.21
N ASP A 92 9.48 -1.08 -17.20
CA ASP A 92 10.09 0.04 -17.92
C ASP A 92 11.46 0.47 -17.34
N LEU A 93 11.89 -0.10 -16.21
CA LEU A 93 13.20 0.06 -15.61
C LEU A 93 14.17 -1.12 -15.88
N GLY A 94 13.70 -2.14 -16.60
CA GLY A 94 14.42 -3.40 -16.83
C GLY A 94 13.80 -4.61 -16.12
N PRO A 95 14.37 -5.82 -16.28
CA PRO A 95 13.88 -7.00 -15.58
C PRO A 95 14.16 -6.88 -14.06
N ALA A 96 13.17 -7.27 -13.27
CA ALA A 96 13.27 -7.32 -11.81
C ALA A 96 12.59 -8.58 -11.28
N HIS A 97 12.98 -9.01 -10.08
CA HIS A 97 12.25 -10.03 -9.33
C HIS A 97 11.55 -9.37 -8.15
N PHE A 98 10.28 -9.72 -7.95
CA PHE A 98 9.49 -9.32 -6.79
C PHE A 98 9.29 -10.52 -5.90
N HIS A 99 9.51 -10.37 -4.61
CA HIS A 99 9.53 -11.46 -3.65
C HIS A 99 8.43 -11.22 -2.62
N GLY A 100 7.62 -12.25 -2.35
CA GLY A 100 6.55 -12.20 -1.36
C GLY A 100 6.69 -13.34 -0.35
N ALA A 101 6.47 -13.06 0.93
CA ALA A 101 6.44 -14.08 1.98
C ALA A 101 5.31 -13.80 2.99
N GLU A 102 4.64 -14.87 3.42
CA GLU A 102 3.76 -14.86 4.59
C GLU A 102 4.52 -15.44 5.78
N VAL A 103 4.74 -14.61 6.80
CA VAL A 103 5.42 -15.01 8.02
C VAL A 103 4.37 -15.35 9.07
N THR A 104 4.10 -16.64 9.28
CA THR A 104 3.07 -17.16 10.21
C THR A 104 3.66 -17.62 11.55
N GLY A 105 2.80 -17.92 12.53
CA GLY A 105 3.22 -18.45 13.83
C GLY A 105 3.82 -17.38 14.75
N LEU A 106 3.42 -16.12 14.57
CA LEU A 106 3.82 -15.01 15.42
C LEU A 106 2.99 -14.96 16.70
N THR A 107 3.60 -14.42 17.76
CA THR A 107 2.95 -14.16 19.04
C THR A 107 2.14 -12.86 18.94
N PRO A 108 0.88 -12.83 19.42
CA PRO A 108 0.09 -11.60 19.49
C PRO A 108 0.79 -10.47 20.29
N ASN A 109 0.51 -9.22 19.92
CA ASN A 109 1.00 -8.00 20.58
C ASN A 109 2.53 -7.95 20.81
N THR A 110 3.31 -8.56 19.91
CA THR A 110 4.75 -8.76 20.09
C THR A 110 5.53 -7.92 19.08
N LEU A 111 6.60 -7.28 19.55
CA LEU A 111 7.51 -6.54 18.68
C LEU A 111 8.45 -7.55 18.02
N TYR A 112 8.53 -7.50 16.70
CA TYR A 112 9.43 -8.32 15.90
C TYR A 112 10.44 -7.44 15.18
N ALA A 113 11.66 -7.94 15.07
CA ALA A 113 12.67 -7.44 14.14
C ALA A 113 12.74 -8.39 12.95
N TYR A 114 12.69 -7.87 11.75
CA TYR A 114 12.82 -8.65 10.52
C TYR A 114 13.76 -7.98 9.52
N ARG A 115 14.29 -8.76 8.58
CA ARG A 115 15.00 -8.29 7.40
C ARG A 115 14.76 -9.24 6.24
N VAL A 116 14.93 -8.75 5.03
CA VAL A 116 14.76 -9.52 3.79
C VAL A 116 16.10 -9.60 3.05
N GLY A 117 16.31 -10.66 2.29
CA GLY A 117 17.60 -10.87 1.61
C GLY A 117 17.71 -12.21 0.92
N ASP A 118 18.93 -12.57 0.52
CA ASP A 118 19.26 -13.81 -0.21
C ASP A 118 20.24 -14.73 0.55
N GLY A 119 20.54 -14.42 1.81
CA GLY A 119 21.57 -15.10 2.60
C GLY A 119 22.88 -14.30 2.72
N ALA A 120 23.20 -13.46 1.74
CA ALA A 120 24.43 -12.66 1.70
C ALA A 120 24.14 -11.15 1.67
N ASN A 121 23.19 -10.73 0.83
CA ASN A 121 22.71 -9.37 0.67
C ASN A 121 21.42 -9.20 1.45
N TRP A 122 21.44 -8.29 2.42
CA TRP A 122 20.33 -8.10 3.36
C TRP A 122 19.90 -6.64 3.36
N SER A 123 18.61 -6.42 3.58
CA SER A 123 18.13 -5.15 4.13
C SER A 123 18.65 -4.94 5.55
N GLU A 124 18.48 -3.73 6.07
CA GLU A 124 18.57 -3.49 7.51
C GLU A 124 17.53 -4.32 8.28
N TRP A 125 17.73 -4.43 9.60
CA TRP A 125 16.70 -4.91 10.52
C TRP A 125 15.65 -3.83 10.75
N ILE A 126 14.40 -4.19 10.58
CA ILE A 126 13.22 -3.31 10.64
C ILE A 126 12.26 -3.87 11.68
N HIS A 127 11.57 -2.98 12.39
CA HIS A 127 10.60 -3.38 13.42
C HIS A 127 9.16 -3.24 12.94
N PHE A 128 8.34 -4.22 13.34
CA PHE A 128 6.88 -4.09 13.35
C PHE A 128 6.30 -4.78 14.59
N ARG A 129 5.03 -4.52 14.89
CA ARG A 129 4.33 -5.16 16.00
C ARG A 129 3.06 -5.86 15.51
N THR A 130 2.88 -7.12 15.88
CA THR A 130 1.64 -7.87 15.62
C THR A 130 0.45 -7.27 16.38
N ALA A 131 -0.75 -7.49 15.86
CA ALA A 131 -1.98 -7.11 16.55
C ALA A 131 -2.13 -7.88 17.88
N SER A 132 -2.91 -7.34 18.82
CA SER A 132 -3.45 -8.11 19.94
C SER A 132 -4.49 -9.12 19.43
N ASP A 133 -4.59 -10.26 20.11
CA ASP A 133 -5.65 -11.25 19.88
C ASP A 133 -6.95 -10.90 20.63
N LYS A 134 -6.97 -9.73 21.28
CA LYS A 134 -8.14 -9.15 21.95
C LYS A 134 -8.46 -7.77 21.37
N PRO A 135 -9.70 -7.30 21.51
CA PRO A 135 -10.04 -5.91 21.22
C PRO A 135 -9.23 -4.96 22.11
N GLU A 136 -8.36 -4.16 21.49
CA GLU A 136 -7.54 -3.14 22.14
C GLU A 136 -7.57 -1.85 21.30
N PRO A 137 -7.43 -0.66 21.91
CA PRO A 137 -7.35 0.58 21.16
C PRO A 137 -6.15 0.62 20.22
N PHE A 138 -6.35 1.15 19.02
CA PHE A 138 -5.28 1.39 18.05
C PHE A 138 -5.56 2.64 17.22
N THR A 139 -4.54 3.08 16.51
CA THR A 139 -4.61 4.17 15.52
C THR A 139 -4.19 3.62 14.18
N PHE A 140 -4.80 4.10 13.10
CA PHE A 140 -4.36 3.86 11.73
C PHE A 140 -4.35 5.17 10.96
N ILE A 141 -3.58 5.22 9.87
CA ILE A 141 -3.53 6.36 8.97
C ILE A 141 -4.33 6.02 7.72
N TYR A 142 -5.00 7.01 7.14
CA TYR A 142 -5.77 6.84 5.91
C TYR A 142 -5.30 7.83 4.84
N PHE A 143 -5.07 7.34 3.63
CA PHE A 143 -4.75 8.13 2.44
C PHE A 143 -5.70 7.76 1.30
N GLY A 144 -6.01 8.74 0.46
CA GLY A 144 -6.44 8.54 -0.91
C GLY A 144 -5.44 9.21 -1.85
N ASP A 145 -5.27 8.66 -3.05
CA ASP A 145 -4.77 9.40 -4.22
C ASP A 145 -3.37 9.99 -3.99
N ALA A 146 -2.40 9.11 -3.72
CA ALA A 146 -0.98 9.50 -3.70
C ALA A 146 -0.52 10.04 -5.06
N GLN A 147 -1.21 9.59 -6.11
CA GLN A 147 -1.21 10.06 -7.49
C GLN A 147 -0.63 11.47 -7.72
N ASN A 148 0.13 11.60 -8.82
CA ASN A 148 0.80 12.82 -9.28
C ASN A 148 1.88 13.31 -8.32
N ASP A 149 3.00 13.78 -8.87
CA ASP A 149 4.06 14.40 -8.05
C ASP A 149 4.45 13.53 -6.83
N ILE A 150 4.48 12.20 -7.01
CA ILE A 150 4.50 11.21 -5.92
C ILE A 150 5.74 11.44 -5.05
N LYS A 151 6.89 11.57 -5.70
CA LYS A 151 8.15 11.84 -5.00
C LYS A 151 8.23 13.28 -4.45
N SER A 152 7.77 14.27 -5.21
CA SER A 152 7.97 15.71 -4.90
C SER A 152 6.99 16.24 -3.85
N LEU A 153 5.74 15.78 -3.85
CA LEU A 153 4.66 16.29 -3.01
C LEU A 153 4.10 15.25 -2.04
N TRP A 154 3.77 14.05 -2.50
CA TRP A 154 3.16 13.02 -1.64
C TRP A 154 4.12 12.54 -0.53
N SER A 155 5.44 12.53 -0.80
CA SER A 155 6.46 12.25 0.22
C SER A 155 6.33 13.11 1.48
N ARG A 156 5.89 14.37 1.36
CA ARG A 156 5.66 15.25 2.52
C ARG A 156 4.42 14.83 3.30
N ALA A 157 3.37 14.39 2.61
CA ALA A 157 2.10 13.99 3.21
C ALA A 157 2.26 12.71 4.04
N ILE A 158 2.85 11.65 3.47
CA ILE A 158 3.05 10.39 4.21
C ILE A 158 3.97 10.57 5.42
N ARG A 159 5.05 11.35 5.27
CA ARG A 159 5.99 11.61 6.38
C ARG A 159 5.39 12.51 7.46
N SER A 160 4.54 13.48 7.08
CA SER A 160 3.81 14.29 8.05
C SER A 160 2.78 13.45 8.82
N ALA A 161 2.05 12.58 8.15
CA ALA A 161 1.09 11.68 8.79
C ALA A 161 1.78 10.69 9.75
N TYR A 162 2.93 10.12 9.35
CA TYR A 162 3.75 9.33 10.27
C TYR A 162 4.21 10.15 11.48
N SER A 163 4.67 11.39 11.26
CA SER A 163 5.17 12.24 12.35
C SER A 163 4.08 12.63 13.35
N ASP A 164 2.84 12.77 12.88
CA ASP A 164 1.65 13.03 13.71
C ASP A 164 1.16 11.77 14.45
N ALA A 165 1.21 10.62 13.78
CA ALA A 165 0.76 9.33 14.32
C ALA A 165 1.85 8.23 14.26
N PRO A 166 3.01 8.39 14.94
CA PRO A 166 4.14 7.48 14.80
C PRO A 166 3.91 6.10 15.45
N LYS A 167 2.81 5.97 16.22
CA LYS A 167 2.36 4.72 16.84
C LYS A 167 1.16 4.09 16.10
N ALA A 168 0.79 4.63 14.93
CA ALA A 168 -0.20 3.99 14.08
C ALA A 168 0.22 2.55 13.78
N ARG A 169 -0.77 1.66 13.69
CA ARG A 169 -0.56 0.22 13.53
C ARG A 169 -0.52 -0.22 12.08
N PHE A 170 -1.12 0.56 11.19
CA PHE A 170 -1.18 0.32 9.75
C PHE A 170 -1.66 1.57 9.01
N MET A 171 -1.56 1.52 7.69
CA MET A 171 -2.03 2.56 6.77
C MET A 171 -3.06 1.97 5.81
N ILE A 172 -4.16 2.68 5.56
CA ILE A 172 -5.14 2.36 4.52
C ILE A 172 -4.91 3.28 3.32
N HIS A 173 -4.88 2.71 2.11
CA HIS A 173 -4.81 3.46 0.85
C HIS A 173 -6.06 3.19 0.00
N ALA A 174 -6.90 4.20 -0.24
CA ALA A 174 -8.12 4.09 -1.05
C ALA A 174 -7.88 4.29 -2.56
N GLY A 175 -6.89 3.58 -3.13
CA GLY A 175 -6.62 3.60 -4.56
C GLY A 175 -5.82 4.79 -5.07
N ASP A 176 -5.45 4.68 -6.35
CA ASP A 176 -4.61 5.63 -7.09
C ASP A 176 -3.29 5.89 -6.37
N LEU A 177 -2.56 4.80 -6.12
CA LEU A 177 -1.24 4.81 -5.49
C LEU A 177 -0.20 5.42 -6.45
N ILE A 178 -0.40 5.18 -7.75
CA ILE A 178 0.39 5.77 -8.82
C ILE A 178 -0.53 6.41 -9.87
N ASN A 179 0.05 7.08 -10.88
CA ASN A 179 -0.73 7.76 -11.91
C ASN A 179 -0.82 6.97 -13.23
N ASN A 180 0.10 6.06 -13.53
CA ASN A 180 0.10 5.29 -14.77
C ASN A 180 0.36 3.83 -14.47
N ALA A 181 -0.67 3.00 -14.65
CA ALA A 181 -0.70 1.60 -14.21
C ALA A 181 0.56 0.78 -14.56
N ASN A 182 1.18 1.05 -15.73
CA ASN A 182 2.34 0.30 -16.24
C ASN A 182 3.67 1.06 -16.16
N THR A 183 3.80 2.03 -15.24
CA THR A 183 5.04 2.80 -15.04
C THR A 183 5.70 2.40 -13.72
N ASP A 184 6.67 1.49 -13.77
CA ASP A 184 7.41 1.04 -12.58
C ASP A 184 8.27 2.14 -11.97
N ALA A 185 8.65 3.16 -12.75
CA ALA A 185 9.24 4.39 -12.21
C ALA A 185 8.37 5.04 -11.13
N GLN A 186 7.05 5.07 -11.32
CA GLN A 186 6.12 5.68 -10.36
C GLN A 186 5.94 4.83 -9.11
N TRP A 187 5.96 3.49 -9.24
CA TRP A 187 6.09 2.60 -8.09
C TRP A 187 7.40 2.88 -7.33
N GLY A 188 8.51 3.10 -8.05
CA GLY A 188 9.78 3.54 -7.49
C GLY A 188 9.69 4.84 -6.71
N GLU A 189 8.96 5.84 -7.23
CA GLU A 189 8.67 7.08 -6.52
C GLU A 189 7.83 6.85 -5.26
N TRP A 190 6.78 6.03 -5.35
CA TRP A 190 5.87 5.73 -4.25
C TRP A 190 6.60 5.03 -3.09
N HIS A 191 7.38 3.99 -3.39
CA HIS A 191 8.22 3.33 -2.39
C HIS A 191 9.34 4.25 -1.86
N THR A 192 9.86 5.18 -2.66
CA THR A 192 10.84 6.19 -2.15
C THR A 192 10.18 7.18 -1.19
N ALA A 193 8.94 7.57 -1.49
CA ALA A 193 8.18 8.52 -0.69
C ALA A 193 7.79 7.93 0.67
N GLY A 194 7.25 6.70 0.68
CA GLY A 194 6.96 5.95 1.91
C GLY A 194 8.22 5.46 2.63
N GLY A 195 9.21 4.97 1.87
CA GLY A 195 10.50 4.51 2.41
C GLY A 195 10.31 3.47 3.52
N TRP A 196 11.09 3.62 4.59
CA TRP A 196 11.03 2.76 5.77
C TRP A 196 9.65 2.75 6.47
N VAL A 197 8.78 3.74 6.21
CA VAL A 197 7.42 3.76 6.77
C VAL A 197 6.61 2.57 6.26
N ASN A 198 6.71 2.26 4.96
CA ASN A 198 6.03 1.10 4.36
C ASN A 198 6.58 -0.24 4.90
N ALA A 199 7.85 -0.26 5.31
CA ALA A 199 8.48 -1.45 5.89
C ALA A 199 8.20 -1.61 7.40
N MET A 200 7.79 -0.56 8.10
CA MET A 200 7.50 -0.62 9.54
C MET A 200 6.00 -0.69 9.87
N MET A 201 5.17 -0.09 9.02
CA MET A 201 3.71 -0.08 9.19
C MET A 201 3.04 -0.77 8.01
N PRO A 202 2.29 -1.87 8.26
CA PRO A 202 1.56 -2.55 7.21
C PRO A 202 0.62 -1.63 6.42
N SER A 203 0.60 -1.78 5.10
CA SER A 203 -0.33 -1.11 4.20
C SER A 203 -1.52 -2.02 3.88
N LEU A 204 -2.70 -1.42 3.77
CA LEU A 204 -3.94 -2.01 3.29
C LEU A 204 -4.42 -1.22 2.06
N PRO A 205 -3.95 -1.58 0.85
CA PRO A 205 -4.30 -0.87 -0.37
C PRO A 205 -5.54 -1.45 -1.06
N SER A 206 -6.43 -0.58 -1.52
CA SER A 206 -7.42 -0.87 -2.57
C SER A 206 -6.88 -0.38 -3.90
N PRO A 207 -7.17 -1.03 -5.04
CA PRO A 207 -6.81 -0.46 -6.33
C PRO A 207 -7.78 0.67 -6.70
N GLY A 208 -7.25 1.69 -7.35
CA GLY A 208 -8.02 2.74 -8.00
C GLY A 208 -7.96 2.63 -9.51
N ASN A 209 -8.54 3.60 -10.20
CA ASN A 209 -8.64 3.53 -11.64
C ASN A 209 -7.31 3.75 -12.38
N HIS A 210 -6.29 4.27 -11.69
CA HIS A 210 -4.94 4.41 -12.23
C HIS A 210 -4.11 3.13 -12.12
N GLU A 211 -4.60 2.12 -11.40
CA GLU A 211 -4.03 0.76 -11.40
C GLU A 211 -4.61 -0.14 -12.51
N TYR A 212 -5.61 0.36 -13.24
CA TYR A 212 -6.24 -0.31 -14.38
C TYR A 212 -5.90 0.40 -15.70
N ASN A 213 -5.66 -0.36 -16.76
CA ASN A 213 -5.44 0.20 -18.10
C ASN A 213 -5.90 -0.73 -19.23
N GLY A 214 -5.77 -0.27 -20.48
CA GLY A 214 -6.14 -1.04 -21.66
C GLY A 214 -7.60 -0.84 -22.12
N MET A 215 -7.96 -1.52 -23.22
CA MET A 215 -9.31 -1.59 -23.77
C MET A 215 -9.61 -3.04 -24.22
N PRO A 216 -10.44 -3.80 -23.50
CA PRO A 216 -11.11 -3.45 -22.24
C PRO A 216 -10.11 -3.18 -21.11
N LYS A 217 -10.52 -2.40 -20.10
CA LYS A 217 -9.68 -2.13 -18.92
C LYS A 217 -9.44 -3.43 -18.15
N SER A 218 -8.20 -3.65 -17.74
CA SER A 218 -7.79 -4.73 -16.84
C SER A 218 -6.83 -4.21 -15.78
N LEU A 219 -6.75 -4.91 -14.65
CA LEU A 219 -5.75 -4.65 -13.61
C LEU A 219 -4.35 -4.74 -14.21
N SER A 220 -3.46 -3.81 -13.86
CA SER A 220 -2.08 -3.87 -14.29
C SER A 220 -1.37 -5.11 -13.75
N GLY A 221 -0.52 -5.71 -14.59
CA GLY A 221 0.41 -6.77 -14.18
C GLY A 221 1.40 -6.33 -13.10
N HIS A 222 1.50 -5.03 -12.80
CA HIS A 222 2.27 -4.55 -11.65
C HIS A 222 1.55 -4.73 -10.31
N TRP A 223 0.21 -4.80 -10.23
CA TRP A 223 -0.46 -4.77 -8.93
C TRP A 223 -0.05 -5.93 -8.01
N ARG A 224 -0.23 -7.17 -8.48
CA ARG A 224 0.01 -8.36 -7.66
C ARG A 224 1.48 -8.49 -7.21
N PRO A 225 2.49 -8.23 -8.06
CA PRO A 225 3.89 -8.26 -7.61
C PRO A 225 4.27 -7.24 -6.53
N GLN A 226 3.51 -6.14 -6.33
CA GLN A 226 3.88 -5.12 -5.33
C GLN A 226 3.47 -5.49 -3.91
N PHE A 227 2.60 -6.48 -3.73
CA PHE A 227 2.00 -6.77 -2.43
C PHE A 227 1.85 -8.27 -2.15
N THR A 228 1.67 -8.61 -0.89
CA THR A 228 1.24 -9.94 -0.44
C THR A 228 -0.04 -9.76 0.36
N LEU A 229 -1.19 -9.80 -0.32
CA LEU A 229 -2.48 -9.40 0.25
C LEU A 229 -3.39 -10.61 0.53
N PRO A 230 -4.47 -10.42 1.31
CA PRO A 230 -5.44 -11.49 1.50
C PRO A 230 -6.15 -11.81 0.19
N GLU A 231 -6.50 -13.08 0.02
CA GLU A 231 -7.20 -13.62 -1.15
C GLU A 231 -8.57 -14.17 -0.75
N ASN A 232 -9.15 -13.62 0.33
CA ASN A 232 -10.44 -14.02 0.89
C ASN A 232 -11.64 -13.27 0.25
N GLY A 233 -11.41 -12.66 -0.92
CA GLY A 233 -12.40 -11.98 -1.74
C GLY A 233 -13.30 -12.91 -2.56
N PRO A 234 -14.17 -12.34 -3.41
CA PRO A 234 -14.81 -13.08 -4.49
C PRO A 234 -13.78 -13.65 -5.46
N ALA A 235 -14.11 -14.80 -6.07
CA ALA A 235 -13.26 -15.40 -7.10
C ALA A 235 -13.01 -14.42 -8.25
N GLY A 236 -11.77 -14.30 -8.67
CA GLY A 236 -11.35 -13.36 -9.72
C GLY A 236 -11.09 -11.93 -9.24
N LEU A 237 -11.20 -11.67 -7.92
CA LEU A 237 -10.85 -10.38 -7.29
C LEU A 237 -9.78 -10.56 -6.20
N GLU A 238 -9.00 -11.63 -6.26
CA GLU A 238 -7.91 -11.90 -5.32
C GLU A 238 -6.99 -10.67 -5.22
N GLU A 239 -6.63 -10.30 -3.99
CA GLU A 239 -5.77 -9.14 -3.68
C GLU A 239 -6.30 -7.76 -4.12
N THR A 240 -7.56 -7.67 -4.59
CA THR A 240 -8.21 -6.39 -4.95
C THR A 240 -9.51 -6.13 -4.18
N CYS A 241 -10.19 -7.21 -3.77
CA CYS A 241 -11.34 -7.17 -2.88
C CYS A 241 -11.08 -8.19 -1.76
N TYR A 242 -11.04 -7.74 -0.51
CA TYR A 242 -10.62 -8.59 0.62
C TYR A 242 -11.00 -7.97 1.96
N TYR A 243 -10.88 -8.73 3.04
CA TYR A 243 -11.06 -8.20 4.39
C TYR A 243 -9.93 -8.64 5.35
N VAL A 244 -9.71 -7.82 6.38
CA VAL A 244 -8.80 -8.07 7.49
C VAL A 244 -9.53 -7.78 8.79
N ASP A 245 -9.40 -8.67 9.77
CA ASP A 245 -9.88 -8.44 11.12
C ASP A 245 -8.73 -7.97 12.00
N TYR A 246 -8.87 -6.79 12.62
CA TYR A 246 -7.85 -6.17 13.46
C TYR A 246 -8.47 -5.68 14.77
N GLN A 247 -8.13 -6.33 15.88
CA GLN A 247 -8.50 -5.91 17.25
C GLN A 247 -9.97 -5.47 17.41
N GLY A 248 -10.92 -6.27 16.95
CA GLY A 248 -12.35 -5.97 17.08
C GLY A 248 -12.93 -5.06 15.99
N VAL A 249 -12.20 -4.89 14.87
CA VAL A 249 -12.66 -4.17 13.66
C VAL A 249 -12.48 -5.06 12.45
N ARG A 250 -13.53 -5.22 11.62
CA ARG A 250 -13.41 -5.77 10.27
C ARG A 250 -13.21 -4.64 9.27
N ILE A 251 -12.10 -4.68 8.56
CA ILE A 251 -11.73 -3.70 7.54
C ILE A 251 -11.84 -4.39 6.18
N ILE A 252 -12.61 -3.83 5.26
CA ILE A 252 -12.92 -4.44 3.98
C ILE A 252 -12.50 -3.49 2.86
N SER A 253 -11.63 -3.97 1.97
CA SER A 253 -11.31 -3.32 0.71
C SER A 253 -12.29 -3.81 -0.37
N LEU A 254 -13.00 -2.90 -1.02
CA LEU A 254 -13.82 -3.19 -2.19
C LEU A 254 -13.16 -2.67 -3.46
N ASN A 255 -13.44 -3.31 -4.59
CA ASN A 255 -12.90 -2.94 -5.89
C ASN A 255 -13.97 -2.20 -6.71
N THR A 256 -13.71 -0.95 -7.11
CA THR A 256 -14.68 -0.14 -7.87
C THR A 256 -14.52 -0.24 -9.37
N GLU A 257 -13.48 -0.90 -9.87
CA GLU A 257 -13.15 -0.91 -11.29
C GLU A 257 -13.68 -2.15 -12.03
N GLU A 258 -13.98 -3.23 -11.32
CA GLU A 258 -14.49 -4.45 -11.92
C GLU A 258 -15.41 -5.28 -11.00
N GLN A 259 -16.29 -6.08 -11.61
CA GLN A 259 -17.13 -7.09 -10.95
C GLN A 259 -17.91 -6.58 -9.72
N THR A 260 -18.37 -5.33 -9.75
CA THR A 260 -19.00 -4.65 -8.61
C THR A 260 -20.29 -5.32 -8.13
N ASP A 261 -21.03 -5.95 -9.05
CA ASP A 261 -22.27 -6.68 -8.74
C ASP A 261 -21.97 -8.00 -8.01
N ALA A 262 -20.89 -8.70 -8.38
CA ALA A 262 -20.48 -9.95 -7.74
C ALA A 262 -19.99 -9.72 -6.30
N GLN A 263 -19.53 -8.50 -5.99
CA GLN A 263 -19.09 -8.13 -4.64
C GLN A 263 -20.26 -7.97 -3.66
N VAL A 264 -21.49 -7.68 -4.12
CA VAL A 264 -22.67 -7.48 -3.27
C VAL A 264 -23.01 -8.72 -2.42
N PRO A 265 -23.25 -9.92 -3.00
CA PRO A 265 -23.57 -11.11 -2.20
C PRO A 265 -22.40 -11.56 -1.32
N TRP A 266 -21.15 -11.37 -1.78
CA TRP A 266 -19.98 -11.65 -0.96
C TRP A 266 -19.92 -10.72 0.26
N LEU A 267 -20.13 -9.42 0.06
CA LEU A 267 -20.11 -8.44 1.13
C LEU A 267 -21.22 -8.68 2.14
N ASP A 268 -22.44 -9.01 1.68
CA ASP A 268 -23.56 -9.35 2.57
C ASP A 268 -23.21 -10.52 3.50
N LYS A 269 -22.54 -11.56 2.96
CA LYS A 269 -22.06 -12.71 3.73
C LYS A 269 -20.94 -12.32 4.71
N VAL A 270 -19.92 -11.61 4.23
CA VAL A 270 -18.78 -11.19 5.06
C VAL A 270 -19.24 -10.29 6.21
N LEU A 271 -20.25 -9.45 6.01
CA LEU A 271 -20.79 -8.62 7.09
C LEU A 271 -21.70 -9.40 8.05
N ALA A 272 -22.49 -10.35 7.54
CA ALA A 272 -23.31 -11.22 8.39
C ALA A 272 -22.45 -12.08 9.33
N ASP A 273 -21.31 -12.56 8.84
CA ASP A 273 -20.35 -13.38 9.59
C ASP A 273 -19.29 -12.53 10.32
N ASN A 274 -19.56 -11.24 10.59
CA ASN A 274 -18.60 -10.36 11.26
C ASN A 274 -18.68 -10.48 12.78
N PRO A 275 -17.68 -11.08 13.47
CA PRO A 275 -17.68 -11.17 14.93
C PRO A 275 -17.22 -9.86 15.59
N ASN A 276 -16.74 -8.90 14.80
CA ASN A 276 -16.13 -7.68 15.29
C ASN A 276 -17.17 -6.63 15.64
N ARG A 277 -16.80 -5.73 16.55
CA ARG A 277 -17.69 -4.64 16.99
C ARG A 277 -17.88 -3.60 15.91
N TRP A 278 -16.82 -3.29 15.17
CA TRP A 278 -16.79 -2.21 14.19
C TRP A 278 -16.56 -2.74 12.78
N THR A 279 -17.14 -2.06 11.80
CA THR A 279 -16.93 -2.32 10.38
C THR A 279 -16.44 -1.06 9.68
N VAL A 280 -15.30 -1.18 9.00
CA VAL A 280 -14.72 -0.12 8.15
C VAL A 280 -14.66 -0.63 6.72
N LEU A 281 -15.19 0.16 5.78
CA LEU A 281 -15.02 -0.09 4.34
C LEU A 281 -14.03 0.92 3.74
N THR A 282 -13.22 0.47 2.80
CA THR A 282 -12.36 1.33 1.97
C THR A 282 -12.49 0.93 0.50
N PHE A 283 -12.57 1.93 -0.38
CA PHE A 283 -12.60 1.74 -1.83
C PHE A 283 -12.30 3.02 -2.56
N HIS A 284 -12.03 2.95 -3.86
CA HIS A 284 -11.53 4.10 -4.59
C HIS A 284 -12.64 5.08 -5.03
N ARG A 285 -13.54 4.67 -5.95
CA ARG A 285 -14.56 5.59 -6.48
C ARG A 285 -15.67 5.91 -5.46
N PRO A 286 -15.99 7.20 -5.24
CA PRO A 286 -16.92 7.58 -4.19
C PRO A 286 -18.37 7.29 -4.57
N ILE A 287 -19.10 6.64 -3.66
CA ILE A 287 -20.56 6.56 -3.67
C ILE A 287 -21.20 7.86 -3.18
N PHE A 288 -20.47 8.71 -2.45
CA PHE A 288 -20.86 10.09 -2.11
C PHE A 288 -19.69 11.01 -2.43
N SER A 289 -19.74 11.63 -3.60
CA SER A 289 -18.67 12.49 -4.11
C SER A 289 -18.70 13.88 -3.46
N SER A 290 -17.52 14.37 -3.12
CA SER A 290 -17.25 15.76 -2.73
C SER A 290 -16.91 16.64 -3.95
N ALA A 291 -16.49 16.03 -5.06
CA ALA A 291 -16.29 16.70 -6.32
C ALA A 291 -17.55 16.71 -7.20
N LYS A 292 -17.71 17.75 -8.02
CA LYS A 292 -18.84 17.85 -8.95
C LYS A 292 -18.75 16.78 -10.04
N GLY A 293 -19.81 15.99 -10.20
CA GLY A 293 -19.98 15.05 -11.31
C GLY A 293 -19.21 13.73 -11.20
N ARG A 294 -18.62 13.41 -10.04
CA ARG A 294 -17.91 12.14 -9.79
C ARG A 294 -18.68 11.18 -8.89
N ASP A 295 -19.96 11.47 -8.67
CA ASP A 295 -20.84 10.68 -7.83
C ASP A 295 -21.26 9.37 -8.51
N ASN A 296 -20.98 8.23 -7.88
CA ASN A 296 -21.25 6.92 -8.45
C ASN A 296 -22.59 6.37 -7.96
N LYS A 297 -23.68 6.89 -8.53
CA LYS A 297 -25.06 6.54 -8.14
C LYS A 297 -25.35 5.03 -8.26
N VAL A 298 -24.87 4.37 -9.32
CA VAL A 298 -25.07 2.92 -9.52
C VAL A 298 -24.41 2.11 -8.40
N LEU A 299 -23.17 2.44 -8.05
CA LEU A 299 -22.48 1.80 -6.91
C LEU A 299 -23.20 2.11 -5.59
N ARG A 300 -23.66 3.34 -5.39
CA ARG A 300 -24.44 3.72 -4.21
C ARG A 300 -25.69 2.86 -4.08
N GLU A 301 -26.47 2.73 -5.15
CA GLU A 301 -27.71 1.95 -5.16
C GLU A 301 -27.48 0.45 -4.91
N ALA A 302 -26.35 -0.08 -5.38
CA ALA A 302 -25.97 -1.48 -5.14
C ALA A 302 -25.47 -1.73 -3.71
N TRP A 303 -24.62 -0.85 -3.18
CA TRP A 303 -23.87 -1.09 -1.94
C TRP A 303 -24.52 -0.52 -0.68
N MET A 304 -25.15 0.66 -0.75
CA MET A 304 -25.76 1.30 0.43
C MET A 304 -26.80 0.43 1.15
N PRO A 305 -27.67 -0.34 0.47
CA PRO A 305 -28.60 -1.22 1.16
C PRO A 305 -27.90 -2.27 2.04
N ILE A 306 -26.75 -2.77 1.59
CA ILE A 306 -25.92 -3.71 2.36
C ILE A 306 -25.26 -2.98 3.53
N PHE A 307 -24.75 -1.76 3.31
CA PHE A 307 -24.10 -0.97 4.35
C PHE A 307 -25.08 -0.65 5.50
N ASP A 308 -26.30 -0.25 5.17
CA ASP A 308 -27.34 0.04 6.16
C ASP A 308 -27.84 -1.20 6.90
N LYS A 309 -28.07 -2.31 6.16
CA LYS A 309 -28.50 -3.60 6.72
C LYS A 309 -27.56 -4.06 7.84
N HIS A 310 -26.25 -3.94 7.60
CA HIS A 310 -25.20 -4.38 8.53
C HIS A 310 -24.64 -3.28 9.41
N LYS A 311 -25.18 -2.06 9.31
CA LYS A 311 -24.79 -0.90 10.13
C LYS A 311 -23.28 -0.61 10.07
N VAL A 312 -22.74 -0.53 8.86
CA VAL A 312 -21.33 -0.15 8.63
C VAL A 312 -21.02 1.18 9.33
N ASP A 313 -19.91 1.22 10.08
CA ASP A 313 -19.59 2.35 10.95
C ASP A 313 -18.81 3.46 10.24
N LEU A 314 -17.92 3.09 9.31
CA LEU A 314 -17.06 4.03 8.59
C LEU A 314 -16.83 3.58 7.16
N VAL A 315 -16.90 4.53 6.23
CA VAL A 315 -16.58 4.33 4.82
C VAL A 315 -15.53 5.36 4.40
N LEU A 316 -14.42 4.88 3.86
CA LEU A 316 -13.26 5.68 3.44
C LEU A 316 -13.12 5.59 1.91
N GLN A 317 -13.04 6.73 1.23
CA GLN A 317 -13.15 6.80 -0.24
C GLN A 317 -12.11 7.76 -0.82
N GLY A 318 -11.45 7.34 -1.90
CA GLY A 318 -10.49 8.15 -2.64
C GLY A 318 -11.13 8.87 -3.83
N HIS A 319 -10.37 8.96 -4.93
CA HIS A 319 -10.72 9.51 -6.24
C HIS A 319 -10.90 11.03 -6.25
N ASP A 320 -11.63 11.57 -5.28
CA ASP A 320 -11.81 13.01 -5.13
C ASP A 320 -10.59 13.61 -4.44
N HIS A 321 -9.89 14.51 -5.13
CA HIS A 321 -8.67 15.16 -4.61
C HIS A 321 -9.01 16.31 -3.64
N THR A 322 -9.93 16.03 -2.72
CA THR A 322 -10.45 16.93 -1.70
C THR A 322 -10.78 16.13 -0.46
N TYR A 323 -10.61 16.74 0.72
CA TYR A 323 -11.09 16.14 1.97
C TYR A 323 -12.53 16.57 2.24
N ALA A 324 -13.41 15.61 2.48
CA ALA A 324 -14.77 15.85 2.97
C ALA A 324 -15.16 14.81 4.02
N ARG A 325 -16.01 15.23 4.96
CA ARG A 325 -16.61 14.35 5.97
C ARG A 325 -18.09 14.65 6.08
N SER A 326 -18.92 13.64 5.83
CA SER A 326 -20.36 13.75 6.00
C SER A 326 -20.78 13.68 7.48
N LYS A 327 -22.03 14.04 7.75
CA LYS A 327 -22.74 13.52 8.94
C LYS A 327 -23.05 12.02 8.72
N ASN A 328 -23.62 11.35 9.71
CA ASN A 328 -24.11 9.98 9.51
C ASN A 328 -25.15 9.97 8.37
N ILE A 329 -24.94 9.12 7.36
CA ILE A 329 -25.82 8.94 6.20
C ILE A 329 -26.49 7.57 6.31
N ARG A 330 -27.77 7.50 5.96
CA ARG A 330 -28.52 6.26 5.71
C ARG A 330 -29.19 6.37 4.34
N ALA A 331 -29.47 5.26 3.67
CA ALA A 331 -30.12 5.21 2.37
C ALA A 331 -31.58 5.67 2.38
N GLY A 332 -32.18 5.87 3.56
CA GLY A 332 -33.54 6.38 3.75
C GLY A 332 -34.05 6.08 5.15
#